data_AF-A0A4S4LMD5-F1
#
_entry.id   AF-A0A4S4LMD5-F1
#
_cell.length_a   1.000
_cell.length_b   1.000
_cell.length_c   1.000
_cell.angle_alpha   90.00
_cell.angle_beta   90.00
_cell.angle_gamma   90.00
#
_symmetry.space_group_name_H-M   'P 1'
#
loop_
_entity.id
_entity.type
_entity.pdbx_description
1 polymer ?
#
loop_
_entity_poly.entity_id
_entity_poly.type
_entity_poly.pdbx_seq_one_letter_code
_entity_poly.pdbx_strand_id
1 'polypeptide(L)'
;MAVQNQTMIFRELVEVKRKEMPEAKRRKLSRSPRRVPGDNQREGTTPLMQQYMGEAYNILNHINTLTRMLANIRRPYLDVHSRHPAASRSKASALDFSDLNQAFADIRHLTNEERDQIDLQVRVILTRCADRVKDMEALENRRAELASKQANPLLRILPVRLRHDSTTSASEYVAAHNSAVSWYLTRRLAEVSQQQTSMQEERVKRQTERTRTLGSGAAREAIQMGIDDAAVSESGDSSGSWILSGASSTLASSFASTIGASYPAGASSSTSALLPTEFDEDDEDEDDEDVELSASQIQQFESENAQILRAVEDTYASVQQAESRLLEISALQMELVAQLTRQTEVTDKIYDDAIATTEFVDKGNLQLREARRRARDGRMWILLFLIGASLSLLFLHYY
;
A
#
# COMPACT_ATOMS: atom_id res chain seq x y z
N MET A 1 -17.15 -11.72 32.72
CA MET A 1 -18.41 -10.98 32.96
C MET A 1 -19.28 -11.12 31.72
N ALA A 2 -20.36 -11.90 31.79
CA ALA A 2 -21.30 -12.01 30.68
C ALA A 2 -22.14 -10.73 30.58
N VAL A 3 -22.09 -10.04 29.44
CA VAL A 3 -22.91 -8.85 29.18
C VAL A 3 -24.36 -9.31 29.04
N GLN A 4 -25.17 -9.10 30.08
CA GLN A 4 -26.59 -9.42 30.05
C GLN A 4 -27.31 -8.46 29.09
N ASN A 5 -28.09 -9.01 28.16
CA ASN A 5 -28.87 -8.22 27.22
C ASN A 5 -30.07 -7.57 27.94
N GLN A 6 -29.94 -6.28 28.27
CA GLN A 6 -30.96 -5.49 28.96
C GLN A 6 -31.93 -4.78 28.00
N THR A 7 -31.94 -5.11 26.71
CA THR A 7 -32.75 -4.41 25.71
C THR A 7 -34.24 -4.51 26.00
N MET A 8 -34.70 -5.62 26.58
CA MET A 8 -36.12 -5.82 26.95
C MET A 8 -36.54 -4.92 28.12
N ILE A 9 -35.72 -4.84 29.17
CA ILE A 9 -35.95 -3.97 30.33
C ILE A 9 -36.01 -2.51 29.89
N PHE A 10 -35.10 -2.11 29.00
CA PHE A 10 -35.11 -0.76 28.43
C PHE A 10 -36.41 -0.45 27.66
N ARG A 11 -36.90 -1.38 26.83
CA ARG A 11 -38.17 -1.19 26.09
C ARG A 11 -39.35 -1.02 27.03
N GLU A 12 -39.43 -1.82 28.08
CA GLU A 12 -40.50 -1.74 29.08
C GLU A 12 -40.49 -0.40 29.82
N LEU A 13 -39.31 0.06 30.28
CA LEU A 13 -39.15 1.36 30.93
C LEU A 13 -39.54 2.53 30.00
N VAL A 14 -39.21 2.44 28.71
CA VAL A 14 -39.61 3.45 27.71
C VAL A 14 -41.13 3.50 27.54
N GLU A 15 -41.81 2.34 27.52
CA GLU A 15 -43.26 2.29 27.42
C GLU A 15 -43.96 2.83 28.68
N VAL A 16 -43.46 2.51 29.86
CA VAL A 16 -43.95 3.07 31.13
C VAL A 16 -43.82 4.59 31.12
N LYS A 17 -42.64 5.12 30.77
CA LYS A 17 -42.40 6.57 30.67
C LYS A 17 -43.26 7.25 29.59
N ARG A 18 -43.56 6.56 28.50
CA ARG A 18 -44.46 7.05 27.44
C ARG A 18 -45.90 7.16 27.93
N LYS A 19 -46.34 6.27 28.82
CA LYS A 19 -47.68 6.30 29.44
C LYS A 19 -47.84 7.48 30.41
N GLU A 20 -46.79 7.80 31.19
CA GLU A 20 -46.78 8.91 32.16
C GLU A 20 -46.83 10.33 31.54
N MET A 21 -46.47 10.49 30.26
CA MET A 21 -46.44 11.82 29.61
C MET A 21 -47.82 12.19 29.02
N PRO A 22 -48.38 13.40 29.32
CA PRO A 22 -49.67 13.85 28.80
C PRO A 22 -49.68 13.98 27.27
N GLU A 23 -50.82 13.72 26.62
CA GLU A 23 -50.94 13.62 25.15
C GLU A 23 -50.43 14.83 24.36
N ALA A 24 -50.54 16.05 24.90
CA ALA A 24 -49.99 17.25 24.29
C ALA A 24 -48.44 17.26 24.19
N LYS A 25 -47.75 16.48 25.04
CA LYS A 25 -46.30 16.21 24.96
C LYS A 25 -45.97 14.91 24.24
N ARG A 26 -46.96 14.04 23.99
CA ARG A 26 -46.87 12.90 23.06
C ARG A 26 -46.98 13.37 21.61
N ARG A 27 -46.31 14.49 21.27
CA ARG A 27 -45.95 14.73 19.89
C ARG A 27 -45.21 13.47 19.47
N LYS A 28 -45.80 12.69 18.56
CA LYS A 28 -45.10 11.58 17.93
C LYS A 28 -43.77 12.20 17.52
N LEU A 29 -42.67 11.74 18.10
CA LEU A 29 -41.42 11.66 17.37
C LEU A 29 -41.73 10.66 16.24
N SER A 30 -42.62 11.03 15.30
CA SER A 30 -42.46 10.56 13.94
C SER A 30 -41.03 10.96 13.71
N ARG A 31 -40.17 9.95 13.66
CA ARG A 31 -38.82 10.07 13.18
C ARG A 31 -38.99 10.85 11.89
N SER A 32 -38.83 12.17 11.95
CA SER A 32 -38.66 12.95 10.74
C SER A 32 -37.55 12.17 10.07
N PRO A 33 -37.76 11.67 8.83
CA PRO A 33 -36.66 11.01 8.12
C PRO A 33 -35.49 11.95 8.31
N ARG A 34 -34.44 11.39 8.94
CA ARG A 34 -33.30 12.11 9.49
C ARG A 34 -32.79 12.96 8.34
N ARG A 35 -33.23 14.23 8.27
CA ARG A 35 -32.86 15.14 7.17
C ARG A 35 -31.38 15.32 7.37
N VAL A 36 -30.60 14.61 6.58
CA VAL A 36 -29.18 14.82 6.51
C VAL A 36 -29.05 16.27 6.02
N PRO A 37 -28.30 17.12 6.71
CA PRO A 37 -28.01 18.47 6.23
C PRO A 37 -27.50 18.37 4.78
N GLY A 38 -28.31 18.89 3.83
CA GLY A 38 -28.16 18.70 2.37
C GLY A 38 -29.41 18.23 1.60
N ASP A 39 -30.48 17.78 2.27
CA ASP A 39 -31.70 17.23 1.66
C ASP A 39 -32.65 18.28 1.00
N ASN A 40 -32.13 19.00 0.02
CA ASN A 40 -32.94 19.58 -1.06
C ASN A 40 -32.67 18.77 -2.34
N GLN A 41 -33.06 17.50 -2.38
CA GLN A 41 -33.08 16.77 -3.65
C GLN A 41 -34.18 15.71 -3.73
N ARG A 42 -34.72 15.61 -4.95
CA ARG A 42 -35.93 14.92 -5.38
C ARG A 42 -35.97 13.45 -4.96
N GLU A 43 -37.19 12.97 -4.67
CA GLU A 43 -37.51 11.54 -4.54
C GLU A 43 -36.89 10.74 -5.69
N GLY A 44 -35.87 9.93 -5.40
CA GLY A 44 -35.22 9.03 -6.39
C GLY A 44 -33.69 9.03 -6.41
N THR A 45 -32.99 9.98 -5.79
CA THR A 45 -31.52 9.94 -5.71
C THR A 45 -31.06 9.24 -4.43
N THR A 46 -30.26 8.17 -4.54
CA THR A 46 -29.55 7.60 -3.38
C THR A 46 -28.79 8.72 -2.66
N PRO A 47 -28.85 8.82 -1.32
CA PRO A 47 -28.17 9.89 -0.61
C PRO A 47 -26.68 9.85 -0.96
N LEU A 48 -26.07 11.02 -1.22
CA LEU A 48 -24.65 11.14 -1.61
C LEU A 48 -23.71 10.33 -0.70
N MET A 49 -24.05 10.26 0.59
CA MET A 49 -23.35 9.44 1.58
C MET A 49 -23.38 7.94 1.28
N GLN A 50 -24.52 7.40 0.80
CA GLN A 50 -24.63 5.99 0.45
C GLN A 50 -23.83 5.66 -0.81
N GLN A 51 -23.77 6.58 -1.78
CA GLN A 51 -22.90 6.44 -2.95
C GLN A 51 -21.43 6.44 -2.53
N TYR A 52 -21.03 7.42 -1.71
CA TYR A 52 -19.68 7.52 -1.14
C TYR A 52 -19.26 6.23 -0.41
N MET A 53 -20.10 5.73 0.50
CA MET A 53 -19.80 4.51 1.24
C MET A 53 -19.83 3.27 0.33
N GLY A 54 -20.73 3.21 -0.65
CA GLY A 54 -20.76 2.13 -1.64
C GLY A 54 -19.47 2.08 -2.46
N GLU A 55 -18.97 3.24 -2.90
CA GLU A 55 -17.68 3.35 -3.58
C GLU A 55 -16.52 2.95 -2.66
N ALA A 56 -16.53 3.39 -1.41
CA ALA A 56 -15.54 3.02 -0.40
C ALA A 56 -15.45 1.49 -0.21
N TYR A 57 -16.59 0.82 -0.07
CA TYR A 57 -16.64 -0.64 0.06
C TYR A 57 -16.15 -1.35 -1.21
N ASN A 58 -16.49 -0.83 -2.38
CA ASN A 58 -15.99 -1.38 -3.65
C ASN A 58 -14.47 -1.29 -3.74
N ILE A 59 -13.88 -0.14 -3.38
CA ILE A 59 -12.42 0.04 -3.32
C ILE A 59 -11.81 -0.92 -2.31
N LEU A 60 -12.38 -1.01 -1.10
CA LEU A 60 -11.90 -1.92 -0.06
C LEU A 60 -11.93 -3.39 -0.51
N ASN A 61 -12.97 -3.80 -1.24
CA ASN A 61 -13.04 -5.14 -1.80
C ASN A 61 -11.93 -5.40 -2.82
N HIS A 62 -11.65 -4.45 -3.72
CA HIS A 62 -10.54 -4.57 -4.66
C HIS A 62 -9.18 -4.66 -3.94
N ILE A 63 -8.95 -3.83 -2.93
CA ILE A 63 -7.73 -3.85 -2.11
C ILE A 63 -7.58 -5.20 -1.42
N ASN A 64 -8.63 -5.70 -0.74
CA ASN A 64 -8.58 -6.98 -0.03
C ASN A 64 -8.32 -8.16 -0.97
N THR A 65 -8.96 -8.17 -2.14
CA THR A 65 -8.71 -9.20 -3.17
C THR A 65 -7.27 -9.12 -3.66
N LEU A 66 -6.75 -7.93 -3.89
CA LEU A 66 -5.36 -7.72 -4.30
C LEU A 66 -4.37 -8.19 -3.22
N THR A 67 -4.61 -7.84 -1.94
CA THR A 67 -3.76 -8.29 -0.83
C THR A 67 -3.72 -9.82 -0.73
N ARG A 68 -4.87 -10.48 -0.87
CA ARG A 68 -4.93 -11.96 -0.86
C ARG A 68 -4.21 -12.57 -2.06
N MET A 69 -4.42 -12.02 -3.25
CA MET A 69 -3.75 -12.45 -4.47
C MET A 69 -2.23 -12.33 -4.32
N LEU A 70 -1.71 -11.16 -3.91
CA LEU A 70 -0.27 -10.94 -3.69
C LEU A 70 0.32 -11.89 -2.65
N ALA A 71 -0.41 -12.18 -1.56
CA ALA A 71 0.02 -13.14 -0.55
C ALA A 71 0.14 -14.57 -1.11
N ASN A 72 -0.83 -15.00 -1.94
CA ASN A 72 -0.84 -16.33 -2.55
C ASN A 72 0.28 -16.49 -3.58
N ILE A 73 0.47 -15.49 -4.45
CA ILE A 73 1.48 -15.57 -5.52
C ILE A 73 2.90 -15.29 -5.04
N ARG A 74 3.13 -14.78 -3.82
CA ARG A 74 4.46 -14.39 -3.34
C ARG A 74 5.52 -15.49 -3.54
N ARG A 75 5.17 -16.74 -3.23
CA ARG A 75 6.09 -17.89 -3.39
C ARG A 75 6.42 -18.18 -4.86
N PRO A 76 5.44 -18.46 -5.75
CA PRO A 76 5.72 -18.72 -7.16
C PRO A 76 6.26 -17.50 -7.93
N TYR A 77 5.96 -16.28 -7.46
CA TYR A 77 6.44 -15.03 -8.05
C TYR A 77 7.95 -14.84 -7.82
N LEU A 78 8.41 -15.09 -6.59
CA LEU A 78 9.82 -14.93 -6.22
C LEU A 78 10.73 -16.06 -6.73
N ASP A 79 10.14 -17.20 -7.10
CA ASP A 79 10.91 -18.33 -7.64
C ASP A 79 11.33 -18.08 -9.09
N VAL A 80 12.45 -17.37 -9.28
CA VAL A 80 13.03 -17.06 -10.60
C VAL A 80 13.37 -18.34 -11.40
N HIS A 81 13.34 -19.52 -10.77
CA HIS A 81 13.73 -20.81 -11.34
C HIS A 81 12.57 -21.82 -11.38
N SER A 82 11.73 -21.77 -12.41
CA SER A 82 11.05 -22.99 -12.85
C SER A 82 11.97 -23.72 -13.82
N ARG A 83 12.87 -24.57 -13.31
CA ARG A 83 13.30 -25.74 -14.11
C ARG A 83 11.99 -26.45 -14.47
N HIS A 84 11.58 -26.35 -15.72
CA HIS A 84 10.38 -26.99 -16.20
C HIS A 84 10.55 -28.49 -15.94
N PRO A 85 9.72 -29.15 -15.11
CA PRO A 85 9.57 -30.58 -15.27
C PRO A 85 9.03 -30.74 -16.69
N ALA A 86 9.78 -31.42 -17.55
CA ALA A 86 9.51 -31.57 -18.98
C ALA A 86 8.20 -32.32 -19.32
N ALA A 87 7.28 -32.45 -18.37
CA ALA A 87 6.04 -33.22 -18.48
C ALA A 87 4.80 -32.54 -17.88
N SER A 88 4.82 -31.25 -17.51
CA SER A 88 3.58 -30.55 -17.16
C SER A 88 3.11 -29.71 -18.34
N ARG A 89 2.28 -30.34 -19.18
CA ARG A 89 1.45 -29.67 -20.19
C ARG A 89 0.32 -28.93 -19.47
N SER A 90 0.67 -28.00 -18.58
CA SER A 90 -0.28 -27.05 -18.01
C SER A 90 -0.78 -26.22 -19.17
N LYS A 91 -2.09 -26.29 -19.45
CA LYS A 91 -2.73 -25.40 -20.42
C LYS A 91 -2.26 -23.98 -20.13
N ALA A 92 -1.72 -23.31 -21.14
CA ALA A 92 -1.61 -21.85 -21.19
C ALA A 92 -3.03 -21.28 -21.10
N SER A 93 -3.58 -21.32 -19.89
CA SER A 93 -4.87 -20.77 -19.57
C SER A 93 -4.57 -19.30 -19.42
N ALA A 94 -4.95 -18.52 -20.41
CA ALA A 94 -4.97 -17.06 -20.30
C ALA A 94 -5.52 -16.74 -18.90
N LEU A 95 -4.67 -16.21 -18.04
CA LEU A 95 -5.01 -15.95 -16.64
C LEU A 95 -6.31 -15.13 -16.67
N ASP A 96 -7.42 -15.71 -16.24
CA ASP A 96 -8.70 -15.01 -16.22
C ASP A 96 -8.74 -14.17 -14.96
N PHE A 97 -8.46 -12.88 -15.15
CA PHE A 97 -8.41 -11.90 -14.07
C PHE A 97 -9.80 -11.47 -13.59
N SER A 98 -10.88 -12.01 -14.17
CA SER A 98 -12.23 -11.87 -13.62
C SER A 98 -12.37 -12.56 -12.26
N ASP A 99 -11.68 -13.69 -12.06
CA ASP A 99 -11.73 -14.50 -10.83
C ASP A 99 -10.34 -14.62 -10.16
N LEU A 100 -9.79 -13.47 -9.74
CA LEU A 100 -8.50 -13.33 -9.05
C LEU A 100 -8.32 -14.22 -7.81
N ASN A 101 -9.41 -14.72 -7.21
CA ASN A 101 -9.34 -15.56 -6.01
C ASN A 101 -9.13 -17.05 -6.33
N GLN A 102 -9.69 -17.56 -7.42
CA GLN A 102 -9.59 -18.98 -7.78
C GLN A 102 -8.41 -19.24 -8.72
N ALA A 103 -8.20 -18.35 -9.70
CA ALA A 103 -7.14 -18.51 -10.70
C ALA A 103 -5.74 -18.61 -10.08
N PHE A 104 -5.49 -17.93 -8.96
CA PHE A 104 -4.16 -17.85 -8.34
C PHE A 104 -3.93 -18.82 -7.17
N ALA A 105 -4.93 -19.61 -6.79
CA ALA A 105 -4.79 -20.60 -5.71
C ALA A 105 -4.01 -21.86 -6.16
N ASP A 106 -4.11 -22.21 -7.45
CA ASP A 106 -3.55 -23.46 -8.00
C ASP A 106 -2.22 -23.28 -8.75
N ILE A 107 -1.73 -22.04 -8.91
CA ILE A 107 -0.52 -21.75 -9.69
C ILE A 107 0.73 -22.00 -8.84
N ARG A 108 1.50 -23.04 -9.20
CA ARG A 108 2.76 -23.41 -8.53
C ARG A 108 4.01 -22.78 -9.13
N HIS A 109 3.98 -22.41 -10.41
CA HIS A 109 5.09 -21.77 -11.11
C HIS A 109 4.53 -20.73 -12.08
N LEU A 110 5.23 -19.60 -12.20
CA LEU A 110 4.92 -18.52 -13.13
C LEU A 110 6.08 -18.36 -14.11
N THR A 111 5.79 -18.11 -15.38
CA THR A 111 6.79 -17.69 -16.37
C THR A 111 7.18 -16.23 -16.15
N ASN A 112 8.29 -15.78 -16.74
CA ASN A 112 8.70 -14.38 -16.63
C ASN A 112 7.65 -13.44 -17.23
N GLU A 113 7.02 -13.83 -18.33
CA GLU A 113 5.96 -13.07 -19.00
C GLU A 113 4.67 -12.99 -18.15
N GLU A 114 4.27 -14.10 -17.52
CA GLU A 114 3.10 -14.11 -16.63
C GLU A 114 3.32 -13.22 -15.40
N ARG A 115 4.54 -13.20 -14.83
CA ARG A 115 4.91 -12.28 -13.75
C ARG A 115 4.80 -10.82 -14.19
N ASP A 116 5.30 -10.52 -15.38
CA ASP A 116 5.25 -9.18 -15.96
C ASP A 116 3.81 -8.73 -16.25
N GLN A 117 2.93 -9.66 -16.61
CA GLN A 117 1.49 -9.39 -16.77
C GLN A 117 0.81 -9.13 -15.43
N ILE A 118 1.13 -9.91 -14.40
CA ILE A 118 0.63 -9.70 -13.03
C ILE A 118 1.05 -8.31 -12.53
N ASP A 119 2.32 -7.93 -12.69
CA ASP A 119 2.83 -6.62 -12.29
C ASP A 119 2.07 -5.47 -12.96
N LEU A 120 1.86 -5.58 -14.27
CA LEU A 120 1.12 -4.58 -15.04
C LEU A 120 -0.30 -4.41 -14.51
N GLN A 121 -0.97 -5.52 -14.16
CA GLN A 121 -2.33 -5.47 -13.68
C GLN A 121 -2.47 -5.00 -12.25
N VAL A 122 -1.60 -5.45 -11.35
CA VAL A 122 -1.54 -4.95 -9.98
C VAL A 122 -1.38 -3.42 -10.02
N ARG A 123 -0.49 -2.91 -10.88
CA ARG A 123 -0.32 -1.47 -11.10
C ARG A 123 -1.61 -0.80 -11.56
N VAL A 124 -2.28 -1.33 -12.61
CA VAL A 124 -3.54 -0.75 -13.13
C VAL A 124 -4.64 -0.74 -12.06
N ILE A 125 -4.72 -1.77 -11.23
CA ILE A 125 -5.69 -1.83 -10.14
C ILE A 125 -5.35 -0.81 -9.05
N LEU A 126 -4.07 -0.67 -8.68
CA LEU A 126 -3.62 0.30 -7.68
C LEU A 126 -3.84 1.74 -8.13
N THR A 127 -3.47 2.10 -9.38
CA THR A 127 -3.71 3.45 -9.92
C THR A 127 -5.20 3.76 -9.98
N ARG A 128 -6.00 2.83 -10.49
CA ARG A 128 -7.46 2.99 -10.56
C ARG A 128 -8.09 3.15 -9.18
N CYS A 129 -7.63 2.40 -8.18
CA CYS A 129 -8.10 2.57 -6.81
C CYS A 129 -7.66 3.92 -6.23
N ALA A 130 -6.42 4.36 -6.48
CA ALA A 130 -5.92 5.66 -6.04
C ALA A 130 -6.72 6.82 -6.67
N ASP A 131 -7.01 6.76 -7.97
CA ASP A 131 -7.83 7.77 -8.66
C ASP A 131 -9.25 7.83 -8.10
N ARG A 132 -9.87 6.68 -7.82
CA ARG A 132 -11.19 6.63 -7.18
C ARG A 132 -11.16 7.22 -5.75
N VAL A 133 -10.09 7.00 -5.00
CA VAL A 133 -9.92 7.64 -3.68
C VAL A 133 -9.77 9.16 -3.82
N LYS A 134 -9.03 9.65 -4.83
CA LYS A 134 -8.94 11.08 -5.14
C LYS A 134 -10.29 11.68 -5.53
N ASP A 135 -11.08 10.97 -6.33
CA ASP A 135 -12.44 11.39 -6.70
C ASP A 135 -13.34 11.49 -5.45
N MET A 136 -13.28 10.50 -4.57
CA MET A 136 -13.98 10.52 -3.28
C MET A 136 -13.55 11.71 -2.41
N GLU A 137 -12.25 11.99 -2.32
CA GLU A 137 -11.74 13.16 -1.60
C GLU A 137 -12.21 14.47 -2.22
N ALA A 138 -12.23 14.58 -3.55
CA ALA A 138 -12.76 15.75 -4.25
C ALA A 138 -14.25 15.96 -4.00
N LEU A 139 -15.04 14.89 -3.91
CA LEU A 139 -16.46 14.94 -3.55
C LEU A 139 -16.66 15.46 -2.12
N GLU A 140 -15.84 15.00 -1.16
CA GLU A 140 -15.91 15.49 0.22
C GLU A 140 -15.47 16.96 0.32
N ASN A 141 -14.41 17.35 -0.38
CA ASN A 141 -13.97 18.75 -0.42
C ASN A 141 -15.06 19.67 -0.99
N ARG A 142 -15.75 19.24 -2.06
CA ARG A 142 -16.91 19.98 -2.60
C ARG A 142 -18.06 20.05 -1.59
N ARG A 143 -18.32 18.97 -0.84
CA ARG A 143 -19.34 18.95 0.22
C ARG A 143 -18.99 19.94 1.34
N ALA A 144 -17.76 19.92 1.82
CA ALA A 144 -17.27 20.83 2.85
C ALA A 144 -17.33 22.29 2.39
N GLU A 145 -16.97 22.56 1.14
CA GLU A 145 -17.06 23.90 0.55
C GLU A 145 -18.53 24.37 0.46
N LEU A 146 -19.45 23.52 -0.01
CA LEU A 146 -20.87 23.85 -0.06
C LEU A 146 -21.46 24.07 1.34
N ALA A 147 -21.07 23.26 2.33
CA ALA A 147 -21.47 23.46 3.72
C ALA A 147 -20.95 24.81 4.26
N SER A 148 -19.72 25.19 3.93
CA SER A 148 -19.15 26.50 4.30
C SER A 148 -19.85 27.68 3.62
N LYS A 149 -20.27 27.51 2.36
CA LYS A 149 -21.00 28.53 1.58
C LYS A 149 -22.46 28.68 2.03
N GLN A 150 -23.07 27.60 2.49
CA GLN A 150 -24.45 27.59 2.98
C GLN A 150 -24.59 28.23 4.36
N ALA A 151 -23.49 28.35 5.13
CA ALA A 151 -23.48 29.13 6.36
C ALA A 151 -23.72 30.62 6.03
N ASN A 152 -24.86 31.16 6.48
CA ASN A 152 -25.30 32.51 6.15
C ASN A 152 -24.17 33.57 6.32
N PRO A 153 -23.99 34.51 5.36
CA PRO A 153 -22.92 35.50 5.41
C PRO A 153 -23.00 36.42 6.63
N LEU A 154 -24.20 36.62 7.20
CA LEU A 154 -24.42 37.39 8.43
C LEU A 154 -24.05 36.61 9.70
N LEU A 155 -24.21 35.28 9.70
CA LEU A 155 -23.64 34.41 10.73
C LEU A 155 -22.11 34.42 10.67
N ARG A 156 -21.54 34.88 9.54
CA ARG A 156 -20.18 35.41 9.27
C ARG A 156 -19.45 36.05 10.46
N ILE A 157 -20.19 36.97 11.08
CA ILE A 157 -19.69 38.04 11.94
C ILE A 157 -19.98 37.75 13.42
N LEU A 158 -20.85 36.77 13.70
CA LEU A 158 -21.16 36.41 15.08
C LEU A 158 -20.01 35.59 15.71
N PRO A 159 -19.74 35.78 17.02
CA PRO A 159 -18.74 35.00 17.73
C PRO A 159 -19.05 33.51 17.63
N VAL A 160 -18.01 32.70 17.39
CA VAL A 160 -18.06 31.23 17.17
C VAL A 160 -18.97 30.50 18.15
N ARG A 161 -19.08 30.99 19.39
CA ARG A 161 -19.94 30.44 20.46
C ARG A 161 -21.44 30.46 20.16
N LEU A 162 -21.92 31.27 19.21
CA LEU A 162 -23.35 31.41 18.87
C LEU A 162 -23.71 30.86 17.48
N ARG A 163 -22.73 30.34 16.73
CA ARG A 163 -22.90 29.90 15.33
C ARG A 163 -23.39 28.46 15.19
N HIS A 164 -23.80 27.85 16.29
CA HIS A 164 -23.93 26.41 16.38
C HIS A 164 -25.36 25.95 16.08
N ASP A 165 -25.62 25.66 14.81
CA ASP A 165 -26.82 24.92 14.43
C ASP A 165 -26.52 23.41 14.43
N SER A 166 -27.46 22.62 14.95
CA SER A 166 -27.40 21.16 15.00
C SER A 166 -27.17 20.48 13.64
N THR A 167 -27.48 21.21 12.55
CA THR A 167 -27.26 20.78 11.18
C THR A 167 -25.80 20.92 10.76
N THR A 168 -25.10 21.97 11.19
CA THR A 168 -23.68 22.19 10.90
C THR A 168 -22.81 21.15 11.60
N SER A 169 -23.07 20.87 12.88
CA SER A 169 -22.30 19.87 13.64
C SER A 169 -22.47 18.46 13.08
N ALA A 170 -23.69 18.07 12.68
CA ALA A 170 -23.91 16.80 12.00
C ALA A 170 -23.14 16.70 10.66
N SER A 171 -22.96 17.81 9.95
CA SER A 171 -22.13 17.86 8.74
C SER A 171 -20.64 17.74 9.04
N GLU A 172 -20.15 18.34 10.13
CA GLU A 172 -18.76 18.21 10.59
C GLU A 172 -18.39 16.76 10.93
N TYR A 173 -19.27 16.01 11.65
CA TYR A 173 -19.01 14.58 11.90
C TYR A 173 -19.02 13.73 10.63
N VAL A 174 -19.87 14.09 9.66
CA VAL A 174 -19.90 13.41 8.37
C VAL A 174 -18.59 13.64 7.62
N ALA A 175 -18.09 14.88 7.63
CA ALA A 175 -16.80 15.20 7.03
C ALA A 175 -15.65 14.47 7.71
N ALA A 176 -15.62 14.45 9.06
CA ALA A 176 -14.63 13.71 9.84
C ALA A 176 -14.66 12.20 9.56
N HIS A 177 -15.86 11.63 9.43
CA HIS A 177 -16.01 10.22 9.09
C HIS A 177 -15.52 9.93 7.67
N ASN A 178 -15.91 10.75 6.70
CA ASN A 178 -15.53 10.57 5.30
C ASN A 178 -14.02 10.76 5.10
N SER A 179 -13.41 11.75 5.74
CA SER A 179 -11.95 11.95 5.72
C SER A 179 -11.21 10.76 6.35
N ALA A 180 -11.70 10.23 7.47
CA ALA A 180 -11.13 9.04 8.11
C ALA A 180 -11.26 7.78 7.21
N VAL A 181 -12.37 7.63 6.49
CA VAL A 181 -12.56 6.53 5.52
C VAL A 181 -11.58 6.65 4.36
N SER A 182 -11.43 7.83 3.75
CA SER A 182 -10.45 8.04 2.68
C SER A 182 -9.03 7.79 3.16
N TRP A 183 -8.66 8.32 4.34
CA TRP A 183 -7.36 8.06 4.96
C TRP A 183 -7.11 6.56 5.18
N TYR A 184 -8.11 5.82 5.67
CA TYR A 184 -8.00 4.37 5.85
C TYR A 184 -7.75 3.64 4.52
N LEU A 185 -8.47 4.01 3.46
CA LEU A 185 -8.27 3.43 2.13
C LEU A 185 -6.90 3.77 1.55
N THR A 186 -6.45 5.03 1.62
CA THR A 186 -5.11 5.46 1.20
C THR A 186 -4.02 4.68 1.95
N ARG A 187 -4.17 4.53 3.27
CA ARG A 187 -3.25 3.75 4.09
C ARG A 187 -3.19 2.29 3.64
N ARG A 188 -4.33 1.66 3.39
CA ARG A 188 -4.37 0.27 2.89
C ARG A 188 -3.77 0.14 1.50
N LEU A 189 -3.99 1.11 0.61
CA LEU A 189 -3.34 1.14 -0.71
C LEU A 189 -1.82 1.24 -0.57
N ALA A 190 -1.33 2.12 0.31
CA ALA A 190 0.09 2.28 0.57
C ALA A 190 0.73 0.98 1.12
N GLU A 191 0.06 0.28 2.04
CA GLU A 191 0.49 -1.02 2.56
C GLU A 191 0.60 -2.08 1.44
N VAL A 192 -0.38 -2.13 0.53
CA VAL A 192 -0.37 -3.07 -0.59
C VAL A 192 0.68 -2.71 -1.63
N SER A 193 0.84 -1.43 -1.97
CA SER A 193 1.90 -0.99 -2.88
C SER A 193 3.29 -1.32 -2.31
N GLN A 194 3.49 -1.16 -1.00
CA GLN A 194 4.74 -1.53 -0.36
C GLN A 194 5.04 -3.04 -0.46
N GLN A 195 4.02 -3.89 -0.30
CA GLN A 195 4.18 -5.34 -0.47
C GLN A 195 4.55 -5.70 -1.91
N GLN A 196 3.94 -5.04 -2.90
CA GLN A 196 4.29 -5.23 -4.31
C GLN A 196 5.74 -4.81 -4.60
N THR A 197 6.12 -3.59 -4.21
CA THR A 197 7.48 -3.06 -4.43
C THR A 197 8.53 -3.97 -3.79
N SER A 198 8.30 -4.43 -2.55
CA SER A 198 9.19 -5.39 -1.87
C SER A 198 9.41 -6.67 -2.69
N MET A 199 8.34 -7.22 -3.30
CA MET A 199 8.47 -8.42 -4.14
C MET A 199 9.22 -8.13 -5.45
N GLN A 200 9.01 -6.95 -6.03
CA GLN A 200 9.68 -6.54 -7.27
C GLN A 200 11.16 -6.24 -7.03
N GLU A 201 11.51 -5.57 -5.94
CA GLU A 201 12.89 -5.35 -5.51
C GLU A 201 13.61 -6.68 -5.32
N GLU A 202 12.98 -7.65 -4.65
CA GLU A 202 13.55 -8.98 -4.51
C GLU A 202 13.75 -9.69 -5.87
N ARG A 203 12.81 -9.53 -6.81
CA ARG A 203 12.92 -10.12 -8.15
C ARG A 203 14.07 -9.49 -8.94
N VAL A 204 14.11 -8.16 -9.02
CA VAL A 204 15.18 -7.42 -9.72
C VAL A 204 16.54 -7.74 -9.10
N LYS A 205 16.60 -7.82 -7.76
CA LYS A 205 17.81 -8.24 -7.05
C LYS A 205 18.26 -9.65 -7.43
N ARG A 206 17.35 -10.64 -7.47
CA ARG A 206 17.69 -12.00 -7.89
C ARG A 206 18.10 -12.08 -9.36
N GLN A 207 17.50 -11.28 -10.24
CA GLN A 207 17.85 -11.23 -11.65
C GLN A 207 19.23 -10.56 -11.88
N THR A 208 19.50 -9.45 -11.21
CA THR A 208 20.80 -8.74 -11.27
C THR A 208 21.93 -9.55 -10.63
N GLU A 209 21.67 -10.25 -9.53
CA GLU A 209 22.62 -11.22 -8.98
C GLU A 209 22.90 -12.34 -9.98
N ARG A 210 21.90 -12.82 -10.72
CA ARG A 210 22.08 -13.87 -11.73
C ARG A 210 22.87 -13.40 -12.95
N THR A 211 22.58 -12.22 -13.49
CA THR A 211 23.40 -11.68 -14.60
C THR A 211 24.84 -11.48 -14.15
N ARG A 212 25.04 -11.04 -12.91
CA ARG A 212 26.38 -10.94 -12.29
C ARG A 212 27.04 -12.31 -12.11
N THR A 213 26.30 -13.33 -11.67
CA THR A 213 26.87 -14.68 -11.49
C THR A 213 27.11 -15.43 -12.79
N LEU A 214 26.27 -15.25 -13.81
CA LEU A 214 26.50 -15.84 -15.15
C LEU A 214 27.79 -15.30 -15.78
N GLY A 215 28.08 -14.00 -15.63
CA GLY A 215 29.36 -13.43 -16.04
C GLY A 215 30.55 -14.00 -15.26
N SER A 216 30.40 -14.21 -13.95
CA SER A 216 31.46 -14.83 -13.13
C SER A 216 31.59 -16.35 -13.33
N GLY A 217 30.49 -17.01 -13.70
CA GLY A 217 30.42 -18.45 -13.93
C GLY A 217 31.12 -18.82 -15.23
N ALA A 218 30.87 -18.08 -16.32
CA ALA A 218 31.61 -18.22 -17.57
C ALA A 218 33.11 -17.92 -17.39
N ALA A 219 33.47 -16.88 -16.62
CA ALA A 219 34.87 -16.58 -16.31
C ALA A 219 35.54 -17.69 -15.49
N ARG A 220 34.84 -18.26 -14.52
CA ARG A 220 35.35 -19.37 -13.70
C ARG A 220 35.40 -20.69 -14.47
N GLU A 221 34.47 -20.92 -15.38
CA GLU A 221 34.44 -22.09 -16.26
C GLU A 221 35.53 -22.02 -17.34
N ALA A 222 35.85 -20.83 -17.86
CA ALA A 222 37.01 -20.60 -18.73
C ALA A 222 38.34 -20.89 -18.01
N ILE A 223 38.46 -20.52 -16.73
CA ILE A 223 39.62 -20.88 -15.88
C ILE A 223 39.64 -22.39 -15.59
N GLN A 224 38.47 -23.01 -15.35
CA GLN A 224 38.35 -24.44 -15.07
C GLN A 224 38.61 -25.33 -16.31
N MET A 225 38.32 -24.84 -17.52
CA MET A 225 38.62 -25.49 -18.79
C MET A 225 40.08 -25.32 -19.24
N GLY A 226 40.95 -24.75 -18.40
CA GLY A 226 42.38 -24.74 -18.66
C GLY A 226 42.78 -23.94 -19.89
N ILE A 227 42.11 -22.79 -20.16
CA ILE A 227 42.70 -21.75 -21.01
C ILE A 227 43.77 -21.01 -20.19
N ASP A 228 44.75 -21.78 -19.74
CA ASP A 228 45.96 -21.37 -19.02
C ASP A 228 47.17 -21.98 -19.75
N ASP A 229 47.18 -22.00 -21.09
CA ASP A 229 48.44 -22.04 -21.85
C ASP A 229 48.27 -21.62 -23.32
N ALA A 230 48.14 -20.31 -23.54
CA ALA A 230 48.57 -19.73 -24.80
C ALA A 230 49.76 -18.82 -24.47
N ALA A 231 50.94 -19.44 -24.50
CA ALA A 231 52.23 -18.84 -24.25
C ALA A 231 52.40 -17.46 -24.92
N VAL A 232 52.64 -16.44 -24.10
CA VAL A 232 53.44 -15.29 -24.54
C VAL A 232 54.90 -15.70 -24.43
N SER A 233 55.37 -16.41 -25.45
CA SER A 233 56.79 -16.68 -25.67
C SER A 233 57.46 -15.39 -26.11
N GLU A 234 58.26 -14.78 -25.23
CA GLU A 234 59.17 -13.70 -25.59
C GLU A 234 60.15 -14.18 -26.66
N SER A 235 60.02 -13.64 -27.87
CA SER A 235 61.16 -13.44 -28.77
C SER A 235 60.87 -12.35 -29.81
N GLY A 236 61.71 -11.30 -29.83
CA GLY A 236 62.05 -10.55 -31.04
C GLY A 236 61.11 -9.42 -31.52
N ASP A 237 61.36 -8.21 -31.02
CA ASP A 237 61.36 -6.90 -31.70
C ASP A 237 60.56 -6.72 -33.03
N SER A 238 59.43 -6.02 -32.97
CA SER A 238 59.18 -4.84 -33.83
C SER A 238 57.86 -4.13 -33.47
N SER A 239 57.90 -2.81 -33.59
CA SER A 239 56.90 -1.83 -33.20
C SER A 239 55.48 -2.08 -33.74
N GLY A 240 54.48 -2.07 -32.85
CA GLY A 240 53.08 -2.19 -33.27
C GLY A 240 52.05 -2.08 -32.15
N SER A 241 52.19 -1.05 -31.30
CA SER A 241 51.20 -0.58 -30.33
C SER A 241 49.73 -0.82 -30.71
N TRP A 242 49.06 -1.72 -29.97
CA TRP A 242 47.62 -1.62 -29.65
C TRP A 242 47.44 -1.72 -28.13
N ILE A 243 48.15 -0.84 -27.41
CA ILE A 243 47.76 -0.45 -26.06
C ILE A 243 46.70 0.64 -26.22
N LEU A 244 45.43 0.30 -26.01
CA LEU A 244 44.43 1.26 -25.60
C LEU A 244 43.39 0.62 -24.69
N SER A 245 43.41 1.11 -23.44
CA SER A 245 42.25 1.26 -22.54
C SER A 245 41.60 -0.03 -22.04
N GLY A 246 41.76 -0.46 -20.79
CA GLY A 246 41.84 0.35 -19.58
C GLY A 246 40.54 0.20 -18.76
N ALA A 247 40.72 -0.33 -17.55
CA ALA A 247 39.87 -0.20 -16.36
C ALA A 247 38.54 -0.96 -16.30
N SER A 248 38.59 -2.22 -15.82
CA SER A 248 38.25 -2.56 -14.42
C SER A 248 38.06 -4.07 -14.22
N SER A 249 39.00 -4.76 -13.55
CA SER A 249 38.68 -6.03 -12.85
C SER A 249 39.79 -6.65 -11.99
N THR A 250 41.05 -6.20 -12.02
CA THR A 250 42.14 -6.89 -11.29
C THR A 250 42.42 -6.42 -9.85
N LEU A 251 41.51 -5.65 -9.23
CA LEU A 251 41.71 -5.13 -7.85
C LEU A 251 40.82 -5.79 -6.78
N ALA A 252 40.00 -6.78 -7.11
CA ALA A 252 38.97 -7.29 -6.19
C ALA A 252 39.35 -8.55 -5.39
N SER A 253 40.58 -9.06 -5.49
CA SER A 253 40.99 -10.30 -4.80
C SER A 253 41.98 -10.12 -3.64
N SER A 254 42.44 -8.90 -3.33
CA SER A 254 43.52 -8.68 -2.34
C SER A 254 43.13 -7.96 -1.04
N PHE A 255 41.84 -7.67 -0.80
CA PHE A 255 41.39 -7.01 0.45
C PHE A 255 40.66 -7.91 1.46
N ALA A 256 40.60 -9.23 1.23
CA ALA A 256 39.86 -10.15 2.12
C ALA A 256 40.69 -10.81 3.24
N SER A 257 41.94 -10.40 3.48
CA SER A 257 42.79 -11.05 4.51
C SER A 257 43.64 -10.08 5.32
N THR A 258 43.00 -9.17 6.06
CA THR A 258 43.63 -8.53 7.22
C THR A 258 42.60 -7.67 7.96
N ILE A 259 42.04 -8.20 9.06
CA ILE A 259 41.80 -7.56 10.36
C ILE A 259 40.79 -8.39 11.16
N GLY A 260 41.27 -9.03 12.24
CA GLY A 260 40.51 -9.25 13.47
C GLY A 260 39.78 -10.58 13.65
N ALA A 261 40.49 -11.61 14.14
CA ALA A 261 39.99 -12.49 15.21
C ALA A 261 41.12 -13.41 15.71
N SER A 262 41.39 -13.31 17.00
CA SER A 262 42.27 -14.18 17.78
C SER A 262 41.67 -15.59 17.95
N TYR A 263 42.52 -16.51 18.44
CA TYR A 263 42.25 -17.85 19.02
C TYR A 263 42.60 -19.08 18.15
N PRO A 264 43.32 -20.08 18.73
CA PRO A 264 43.89 -21.20 17.99
C PRO A 264 43.05 -22.50 18.11
N ALA A 265 43.09 -23.32 17.08
CA ALA A 265 42.78 -24.75 17.11
C ALA A 265 43.63 -25.39 15.97
N GLY A 266 44.43 -26.42 16.17
CA GLY A 266 44.32 -27.53 17.09
C GLY A 266 43.71 -28.73 16.36
N ALA A 267 44.56 -29.72 16.06
CA ALA A 267 44.22 -31.06 15.54
C ALA A 267 43.71 -31.10 14.09
N SER A 268 44.01 -32.08 13.23
CA SER A 268 44.86 -33.27 13.30
C SER A 268 44.70 -33.99 11.96
N SER A 269 45.83 -34.38 11.38
CA SER A 269 46.14 -35.74 10.93
C SER A 269 45.31 -36.40 9.81
N SER A 270 46.08 -37.10 8.99
CA SER A 270 45.81 -38.31 8.19
C SER A 270 45.36 -38.08 6.74
N THR A 271 45.90 -38.75 5.72
CA THR A 271 47.00 -39.73 5.57
C THR A 271 47.10 -40.05 4.07
N SER A 272 48.31 -40.39 3.60
CA SER A 272 48.60 -41.20 2.38
C SER A 272 48.31 -40.50 1.03
N ALA A 273 49.12 -40.60 -0.02
CA ALA A 273 49.90 -41.74 -0.50
C ALA A 273 51.00 -41.22 -1.46
N LEU A 274 52.25 -41.67 -1.28
CA LEU A 274 52.99 -42.58 -2.18
C LEU A 274 53.74 -41.89 -3.34
N LEU A 275 55.08 -41.88 -3.23
CA LEU A 275 56.00 -42.01 -4.35
C LEU A 275 55.72 -43.30 -5.11
N PRO A 276 55.91 -43.29 -6.43
CA PRO A 276 56.88 -44.20 -7.07
C PRO A 276 57.79 -43.44 -8.05
N THR A 277 59.12 -43.52 -7.91
CA THR A 277 60.03 -44.50 -8.56
C THR A 277 60.56 -43.95 -9.89
N GLU A 278 61.87 -43.72 -9.93
CA GLU A 278 62.68 -43.50 -11.13
C GLU A 278 62.52 -44.65 -12.12
N PHE A 279 62.22 -44.32 -13.38
CA PHE A 279 62.47 -45.17 -14.54
C PHE A 279 63.12 -44.30 -15.61
N ASP A 280 64.39 -44.59 -15.92
CA ASP A 280 64.98 -44.38 -17.23
C ASP A 280 64.37 -45.40 -18.20
N GLU A 281 63.99 -44.97 -19.41
CA GLU A 281 64.24 -45.60 -20.73
C GLU A 281 63.27 -45.04 -21.79
N ASP A 282 63.89 -44.43 -22.81
CA ASP A 282 63.59 -44.47 -24.25
C ASP A 282 62.22 -44.04 -24.83
N ASP A 283 62.32 -43.02 -25.71
CA ASP A 283 61.58 -42.78 -26.96
C ASP A 283 60.25 -43.52 -27.16
N GLU A 284 59.13 -42.82 -26.91
CA GLU A 284 57.96 -42.88 -27.78
C GLU A 284 57.44 -41.45 -27.94
N ASP A 285 57.29 -41.02 -29.20
CA ASP A 285 56.65 -39.77 -29.59
C ASP A 285 55.26 -39.69 -28.92
N GLU A 286 55.13 -38.93 -27.83
CA GLU A 286 53.84 -38.37 -27.46
C GLU A 286 53.56 -37.31 -28.53
N ASP A 287 52.90 -37.75 -29.59
CA ASP A 287 52.13 -36.90 -30.48
C ASP A 287 51.43 -35.88 -29.57
N ASP A 288 51.82 -34.60 -29.70
CA ASP A 288 50.95 -33.48 -29.39
C ASP A 288 49.68 -33.75 -30.22
N GLU A 289 48.75 -34.53 -29.68
CA GLU A 289 47.37 -34.57 -30.13
C GLU A 289 46.82 -33.18 -29.79
N ASP A 290 47.20 -32.20 -30.60
CA ASP A 290 46.41 -31.05 -30.92
C ASP A 290 45.00 -31.61 -31.11
N VAL A 291 44.16 -31.49 -30.07
CA VAL A 291 42.77 -31.92 -30.13
C VAL A 291 42.08 -30.94 -31.09
N GLU A 292 42.30 -31.16 -32.38
CA GLU A 292 41.67 -30.44 -33.46
C GLU A 292 40.19 -30.74 -33.36
N LEU A 293 39.46 -29.83 -32.73
CA LEU A 293 38.01 -29.86 -32.61
C LEU A 293 37.43 -30.22 -33.98
N SER A 294 36.71 -31.35 -34.07
CA SER A 294 36.09 -31.74 -35.33
C SER A 294 35.27 -30.56 -35.89
N ALA A 295 35.26 -30.36 -37.21
CA ALA A 295 34.53 -29.23 -37.81
C ALA A 295 33.06 -29.15 -37.35
N SER A 296 32.44 -30.29 -37.02
CA SER A 296 31.11 -30.37 -36.38
C SER A 296 31.06 -29.82 -34.95
N GLN A 297 32.08 -30.05 -34.14
CA GLN A 297 32.17 -29.60 -32.75
C GLN A 297 32.46 -28.09 -32.66
N ILE A 298 33.25 -27.55 -33.59
CA ILE A 298 33.43 -26.09 -33.77
C ILE A 298 32.09 -25.43 -34.11
N GLN A 299 31.35 -25.97 -35.08
CA GLN A 299 30.03 -25.45 -35.44
C GLN A 299 29.04 -25.52 -34.26
N GLN A 300 29.12 -26.57 -33.44
CA GLN A 300 28.32 -26.68 -32.23
C GLN A 300 28.69 -25.60 -31.22
N PHE A 301 29.99 -25.40 -30.92
CA PHE A 301 30.44 -24.35 -30.01
C PHE A 301 30.10 -22.94 -30.50
N GLU A 302 30.20 -22.66 -31.80
CA GLU A 302 29.76 -21.39 -32.38
C GLU A 302 28.25 -21.18 -32.16
N SER A 303 27.45 -22.24 -32.36
CA SER A 303 26.01 -22.18 -32.14
C SER A 303 25.63 -22.01 -30.66
N GLU A 304 26.37 -22.65 -29.75
CA GLU A 304 26.19 -22.55 -28.30
C GLU A 304 26.61 -21.16 -27.80
N ASN A 305 27.74 -20.63 -28.25
CA ASN A 305 28.19 -19.27 -27.94
C ASN A 305 27.19 -18.22 -28.43
N ALA A 306 26.68 -18.38 -29.66
CA ALA A 306 25.63 -17.50 -30.19
C ALA A 306 24.33 -17.59 -29.37
N GLN A 307 23.99 -18.78 -28.85
CA GLN A 307 22.84 -18.97 -27.99
C GLN A 307 23.04 -18.34 -26.60
N ILE A 308 24.23 -18.47 -26.00
CA ILE A 308 24.57 -17.85 -24.72
C ILE A 308 24.54 -16.33 -24.85
N LEU A 309 25.13 -15.76 -25.90
CA LEU A 309 25.11 -14.32 -26.12
C LEU A 309 23.69 -13.76 -26.25
N ARG A 310 22.83 -14.43 -27.03
CA ARG A 310 21.40 -14.06 -27.11
C ARG A 310 20.70 -14.17 -25.76
N ALA A 311 20.94 -15.24 -25.01
CA ALA A 311 20.35 -15.40 -23.67
C ALA A 311 20.83 -14.32 -22.70
N VAL A 312 22.10 -13.90 -22.78
CA VAL A 312 22.64 -12.79 -21.99
C VAL A 312 21.98 -11.47 -22.39
N GLU A 313 21.87 -11.19 -23.68
CA GLU A 313 21.18 -9.99 -24.20
C GLU A 313 19.71 -9.94 -23.75
N ASP A 314 18.98 -11.05 -23.88
CA ASP A 314 17.59 -11.18 -23.42
C ASP A 314 17.47 -10.98 -21.90
N THR A 315 18.38 -11.56 -21.12
CA THR A 315 18.38 -11.36 -19.66
C THR A 315 18.66 -9.90 -19.29
N TYR A 316 19.57 -9.23 -20.00
CA TYR A 316 19.88 -7.83 -19.77
C TYR A 316 18.68 -6.93 -20.11
N ALA A 317 18.05 -7.15 -21.27
CA ALA A 317 16.83 -6.43 -21.65
C ALA A 317 15.71 -6.63 -20.62
N SER A 318 15.53 -7.85 -20.11
CA SER A 318 14.54 -8.14 -19.08
C SER A 318 14.82 -7.43 -17.74
N VAL A 319 16.09 -7.32 -17.34
CA VAL A 319 16.50 -6.59 -16.13
C VAL A 319 16.24 -5.10 -16.29
N GLN A 320 16.64 -4.51 -17.42
CA GLN A 320 16.41 -3.10 -17.70
C GLN A 320 14.92 -2.76 -17.70
N GLN A 321 14.09 -3.63 -18.27
CA GLN A 321 12.64 -3.48 -18.25
C GLN A 321 12.08 -3.57 -16.82
N ALA A 322 12.57 -4.52 -16.02
CA ALA A 322 12.14 -4.69 -14.63
C ALA A 322 12.55 -3.48 -13.76
N GLU A 323 13.74 -2.92 -13.96
CA GLU A 323 14.20 -1.69 -13.31
C GLU A 323 13.33 -0.48 -13.67
N SER A 324 12.99 -0.30 -14.95
CA SER A 324 12.10 0.78 -15.39
C SER A 324 10.72 0.69 -14.72
N ARG A 325 10.15 -0.52 -14.62
CA ARG A 325 8.86 -0.74 -13.96
C ARG A 325 8.92 -0.51 -12.45
N LEU A 326 10.03 -0.91 -11.81
CA LEU A 326 10.28 -0.67 -10.40
C LEU A 326 10.32 0.84 -10.10
N LEU A 327 10.99 1.63 -10.94
CA LEU A 327 11.02 3.09 -10.82
C LEU A 327 9.62 3.70 -10.88
N GLU A 328 8.79 3.29 -11.85
CA GLU A 328 7.43 3.79 -11.98
C GLU A 328 6.55 3.46 -10.76
N ILE A 329 6.69 2.25 -10.21
CA ILE A 329 5.92 1.82 -9.04
C ILE A 329 6.41 2.52 -7.78
N SER A 330 7.72 2.73 -7.65
CA SER A 330 8.29 3.52 -6.56
C SER A 330 7.78 4.97 -6.59
N ALA A 331 7.58 5.55 -7.77
CA ALA A 331 7.02 6.90 -7.92
C ALA A 331 5.56 6.95 -7.44
N LEU A 332 4.74 5.96 -7.82
CA LEU A 332 3.37 5.82 -7.31
C LEU A 332 3.35 5.66 -5.78
N GLN A 333 4.22 4.81 -5.23
CA GLN A 333 4.33 4.60 -3.79
C GLN A 333 4.71 5.90 -3.06
N MET A 334 5.68 6.67 -3.58
CA MET A 334 6.04 7.97 -3.01
C MET A 334 4.86 8.94 -3.05
N GLU A 335 4.08 8.96 -4.13
CA GLU A 335 2.88 9.79 -4.23
C GLU A 335 1.84 9.40 -3.15
N LEU A 336 1.55 8.10 -2.99
CA LEU A 336 0.61 7.61 -1.98
C LEU A 336 1.07 7.94 -0.56
N VAL A 337 2.37 7.79 -0.26
CA VAL A 337 2.92 8.13 1.04
C VAL A 337 2.85 9.63 1.30
N ALA A 338 3.17 10.47 0.30
CA ALA A 338 3.05 11.93 0.42
C ALA A 338 1.59 12.36 0.64
N GLN A 339 0.64 11.75 -0.07
CA GLN A 339 -0.79 11.95 0.15
C GLN A 339 -1.21 11.54 1.56
N LEU A 340 -0.76 10.39 2.03
CA LEU A 340 -1.06 9.92 3.39
C LEU A 340 -0.53 10.87 4.46
N THR A 341 0.68 11.42 4.31
CA THR A 341 1.24 12.41 5.24
C THR A 341 0.38 13.67 5.29
N ARG A 342 0.00 14.21 4.11
CA ARG A 342 -0.89 15.37 4.02
C ARG A 342 -2.27 15.09 4.62
N GLN A 343 -2.86 13.93 4.32
CA GLN A 343 -4.17 13.54 4.81
C GLN A 343 -4.17 13.31 6.33
N THR A 344 -3.07 12.85 6.92
CA THR A 344 -2.95 12.63 8.37
C THR A 344 -3.10 13.95 9.11
N GLU A 345 -2.36 15.00 8.70
CA GLU A 345 -2.46 16.32 9.32
C GLU A 345 -3.88 16.91 9.22
N VAL A 346 -4.53 16.76 8.07
CA VAL A 346 -5.90 17.25 7.86
C VAL A 346 -6.92 16.45 8.70
N THR A 347 -6.76 15.13 8.77
CA THR A 347 -7.66 14.26 9.51
C THR A 347 -7.58 14.52 11.01
N ASP A 348 -6.38 14.72 11.55
CA ASP A 348 -6.18 15.06 12.97
C ASP A 348 -6.86 16.39 13.32
N LYS A 349 -6.70 17.41 12.47
CA LYS A 349 -7.38 18.71 12.64
C LYS A 349 -8.90 18.58 12.65
N ILE A 350 -9.47 17.88 11.66
CA ILE A 350 -10.92 17.69 11.57
C ILE A 350 -11.45 16.87 12.76
N TYR A 351 -10.66 15.90 13.24
CA TYR A 351 -11.00 15.10 14.41
C TYR A 351 -11.03 15.94 15.69
N ASP A 352 -10.00 16.76 15.92
CA ASP A 352 -9.94 17.67 17.07
C ASP A 352 -11.09 18.69 17.03
N ASP A 353 -11.38 19.25 15.84
CA ASP A 353 -12.50 20.18 15.63
C ASP A 353 -13.84 19.50 15.93
N ALA A 354 -14.06 18.26 15.46
CA ALA A 354 -15.27 17.51 15.74
C ALA A 354 -15.45 17.24 17.25
N ILE A 355 -14.38 16.90 17.97
CA ILE A 355 -14.42 16.74 19.43
C ILE A 355 -14.74 18.05 20.11
N ALA A 356 -14.05 19.14 19.77
CA ALA A 356 -14.33 20.45 20.35
C ALA A 356 -15.80 20.86 20.12
N THR A 357 -16.31 20.62 18.90
CA THR A 357 -17.72 20.82 18.57
C THR A 357 -18.65 20.02 19.50
N THR A 358 -18.36 18.74 19.81
CA THR A 358 -19.20 17.96 20.76
C THR A 358 -19.39 18.70 22.09
N GLU A 359 -18.29 19.19 22.67
CA GLU A 359 -18.31 19.80 23.99
C GLU A 359 -19.09 21.10 23.99
N PHE A 360 -18.99 21.88 22.92
CA PHE A 360 -19.71 23.13 22.78
C PHE A 360 -21.21 22.91 22.56
N VAL A 361 -21.62 21.86 21.82
CA VAL A 361 -23.03 21.46 21.70
C VAL A 361 -23.61 21.14 23.07
N ASP A 362 -22.90 20.35 23.87
CA ASP A 362 -23.38 19.90 25.17
C ASP A 362 -23.50 21.06 26.15
N LYS A 363 -22.47 21.92 26.22
CA LYS A 363 -22.50 23.15 27.01
C LYS A 363 -23.60 24.11 26.54
N GLY A 364 -23.80 24.25 25.22
CA GLY A 364 -24.87 25.07 24.64
C GLY A 364 -26.27 24.56 24.99
N ASN A 365 -26.49 23.25 24.92
CA ASN A 365 -27.75 22.61 25.29
C ASN A 365 -28.08 22.79 26.78
N LEU A 366 -27.08 22.75 27.64
CA LEU A 366 -27.23 23.07 29.07
C LEU A 366 -27.66 24.52 29.26
N GLN A 367 -26.97 25.47 28.62
CA GLN A 367 -27.30 26.89 28.70
C GLN A 367 -28.71 27.20 28.15
N LEU A 368 -29.13 26.54 27.06
CA LEU A 368 -30.49 26.66 26.52
C LEU A 368 -31.56 26.19 27.51
N ARG A 369 -31.30 25.07 28.22
CA ARG A 369 -32.20 24.58 29.28
C ARG A 369 -32.27 25.55 30.46
N GLU A 370 -31.13 26.09 30.87
CA GLU A 370 -31.07 27.09 31.95
C GLU A 370 -31.75 28.39 31.55
N ALA A 371 -31.52 28.89 30.33
CA ALA A 371 -32.17 30.07 29.80
C ALA A 371 -33.69 29.88 29.73
N ARG A 372 -34.17 28.70 29.33
CA ARG A 372 -35.61 28.37 29.34
C ARG A 372 -36.21 28.37 30.75
N ARG A 373 -35.48 27.87 31.75
CA ARG A 373 -35.89 27.93 33.16
C ARG A 373 -35.96 29.39 33.62
N ARG A 374 -34.89 30.15 33.40
CA ARG A 374 -34.81 31.57 33.76
C ARG A 374 -35.87 32.44 33.08
N ALA A 375 -36.21 32.17 31.82
CA ALA A 375 -37.29 32.85 31.12
C ALA A 375 -38.66 32.54 31.71
N ARG A 376 -38.89 31.30 32.18
CA ARG A 376 -40.13 30.94 32.89
C ARG A 376 -40.22 31.65 34.23
N ASP A 377 -39.12 31.69 34.98
CA ASP A 377 -39.06 32.35 36.29
C ASP A 377 -39.24 33.87 36.13
N GLY A 378 -38.58 34.48 35.14
CA GLY A 378 -38.74 35.90 34.82
C GLY A 378 -40.18 36.27 34.46
N ARG A 379 -40.88 35.42 33.69
CA ARG A 379 -42.32 35.63 33.39
C ARG A 379 -43.18 35.57 34.65
N MET A 380 -42.89 34.66 35.59
CA MET A 380 -43.61 34.58 36.87
C MET A 380 -43.39 35.83 37.71
N TRP A 381 -42.15 36.34 37.76
CA TRP A 381 -41.83 37.58 38.47
C TRP A 381 -42.50 38.82 37.85
N ILE A 382 -42.51 38.92 36.50
CA ILE A 382 -43.22 40.00 35.80
C ILE A 382 -44.71 39.95 36.09
N LEU A 383 -45.33 38.77 36.09
CA LEU A 383 -46.75 38.62 36.44
C LEU A 383 -47.04 39.03 37.88
N LEU A 384 -46.21 38.61 38.85
CA LEU A 384 -46.34 39.02 40.24
C LEU A 384 -46.20 40.54 40.40
N PHE A 385 -45.25 41.15 39.69
CA PHE A 385 -45.07 42.61 39.69
C PHE A 385 -46.30 43.33 39.13
N LEU A 386 -46.86 42.86 38.01
CA LEU A 386 -48.02 43.48 37.37
C LEU A 386 -49.27 43.37 38.26
N ILE A 387 -49.48 42.21 38.89
CA ILE A 387 -50.56 42.01 39.88
C ILE A 387 -50.35 42.95 41.08
N GLY A 388 -49.14 43.01 41.65
CA GLY A 388 -48.83 43.88 42.77
C GLY A 388 -49.05 45.37 42.46
N ALA A 389 -48.60 45.82 41.29
CA ALA A 389 -48.81 47.19 40.80
C ALA A 389 -50.30 47.50 40.54
N SER A 390 -51.07 46.52 40.04
CA SER A 390 -52.51 46.70 39.85
C SER A 390 -53.26 46.87 41.19
N LEU A 391 -52.87 46.10 42.22
CA LEU A 391 -53.45 46.19 43.56
C LEU A 391 -53.06 47.50 44.25
N SER A 392 -51.83 47.99 44.09
CA SER A 392 -51.40 49.26 44.68
C SER A 392 -52.14 50.45 44.07
N LEU A 393 -52.39 50.45 42.76
CA LEU A 393 -53.21 51.47 42.10
C LEU A 393 -54.67 51.43 42.57
N LEU A 394 -55.23 50.24 42.80
CA LEU A 394 -56.59 50.11 43.34
C LEU A 394 -56.69 50.67 44.76
N PHE A 395 -55.68 50.43 45.61
CA PHE A 395 -55.65 50.95 46.97
C PHE A 395 -55.47 52.47 47.02
N LEU A 396 -54.64 53.03 46.12
CA LEU A 396 -54.43 54.48 45.99
C LEU A 396 -55.68 55.23 45.46
N HIS A 397 -56.55 54.54 44.71
CA HIS A 397 -57.80 55.13 44.23
C HIS A 397 -58.93 55.01 45.27
N TYR A 398 -58.87 54.02 46.15
CA TYR A 398 -59.90 53.79 47.17
C TYR A 398 -59.75 54.69 48.41
N TYR A 399 -58.54 55.20 48.67
CA TYR A 399 -58.21 56.10 49.78
C TYR A 399 -57.92 57.50 49.24
#